data_AF-A0A1A3EHK6-F1
#
_entry.id   AF-A0A1A3EHK6-F1
#
_cell.length_a   1.000
_cell.length_b   1.000
_cell.length_c   1.000
_cell.angle_alpha   90.00
_cell.angle_beta   90.00
_cell.angle_gamma   90.00
#
_symmetry.space_group_name_H-M   'P 1'
#
loop_
_entity.id
_entity.type
_entity.pdbx_description
1 polymer ?
#
loop_
_entity_poly.entity_id
_entity_poly.type
_entity_poly.pdbx_seq_one_letter_code
_entity_poly.pdbx_strand_id
1 'polypeptide(L)'
;MTNQLAPEDQARRDKRIAELTAQELSASTIAKLVGVSTRTVVRARGRAGVAKPFSGANRMTADEQRRAAALLDDGASYGEVARTLGRSPDTIMKHFPGRSVWRPGS
;
A
#
# COMPACT_ATOMS: atom_id res chain seq x y z
N MET A 1 9.12 19.43 -15.41
CA MET A 1 8.03 20.39 -15.68
C MET A 1 6.98 20.29 -14.59
N THR A 2 7.12 21.06 -13.51
CA THR A 2 6.08 21.20 -12.48
C THR A 2 4.99 22.11 -13.02
N ASN A 3 3.95 21.51 -13.60
CA ASN A 3 2.73 22.21 -13.98
C ASN A 3 2.02 22.67 -12.69
N GLN A 4 2.36 23.88 -12.22
CA GLN A 4 1.66 24.51 -11.12
C GLN A 4 0.35 25.08 -11.65
N LEU A 5 -0.76 24.37 -11.39
CA LEU A 5 -2.09 24.99 -11.47
C LEU A 5 -2.13 26.17 -10.50
N ALA A 6 -2.84 27.24 -10.88
CA ALA A 6 -3.16 28.31 -9.95
C ALA A 6 -3.82 27.73 -8.68
N PRO A 7 -3.56 28.29 -7.50
CA PRO A 7 -4.07 27.77 -6.24
C PRO A 7 -5.61 27.64 -6.22
N GLU A 8 -6.30 28.54 -6.91
CA GLU A 8 -7.76 28.52 -7.08
C GLU A 8 -8.24 27.32 -7.90
N ASP A 9 -7.58 27.02 -9.02
CA ASP A 9 -7.90 25.85 -9.85
C ASP A 9 -7.60 24.54 -9.12
N GLN A 10 -6.55 24.53 -8.29
CA GLN A 10 -6.24 23.39 -7.44
C GLN A 10 -7.33 23.17 -6.38
N ALA A 11 -7.79 24.23 -5.71
CA ALA A 11 -8.87 24.14 -4.73
C ALA A 11 -10.18 23.65 -5.36
N ARG A 12 -10.54 24.16 -6.55
CA ARG A 12 -11.71 23.71 -7.31
C ARG A 12 -11.61 22.22 -7.66
N ARG A 13 -10.43 21.76 -8.10
CA ARG A 13 -10.18 20.35 -8.40
C ARG A 13 -10.27 19.47 -7.17
N ASP A 14 -9.66 19.89 -6.06
CA ASP A 14 -9.64 19.11 -4.81
C ASP A 14 -11.07 18.98 -4.25
N LYS A 15 -11.90 20.04 -4.32
CA LYS A 15 -13.34 19.99 -3.98
C LYS A 15 -14.10 19.00 -4.86
N ARG A 16 -13.89 19.04 -6.18
CA ARG A 16 -14.53 18.09 -7.11
C ARG A 16 -14.15 16.64 -6.81
N ILE A 17 -12.89 16.38 -6.49
CA ILE A 17 -12.42 15.04 -6.10
C ILE A 17 -13.06 14.58 -4.78
N ALA A 18 -13.26 15.50 -3.82
CA ALA A 18 -13.93 15.18 -2.57
C ALA A 18 -15.41 14.80 -2.77
N GLU A 19 -16.15 15.55 -3.59
CA GLU A 19 -17.53 15.21 -3.97
C GLU A 19 -17.65 13.82 -4.59
N LEU A 20 -16.76 13.50 -5.54
CA LEU A 20 -16.76 12.18 -6.19
C LEU A 20 -16.31 11.06 -5.22
N THR A 21 -15.51 11.40 -4.21
CA THR A 21 -15.12 10.44 -3.17
C THR A 21 -16.28 10.13 -2.21
N ALA A 22 -17.13 11.12 -1.92
CA ALA A 22 -18.36 10.91 -1.14
C ALA A 22 -19.38 10.02 -1.85
N GLN A 23 -19.31 9.94 -3.20
CA GLN A 23 -20.09 8.99 -4.01
C GLN A 23 -19.47 7.58 -4.08
N GLU A 24 -18.50 7.28 -3.20
CA GLU A 24 -17.77 6.01 -3.13
C GLU A 24 -17.06 5.58 -4.43
N LEU A 25 -16.77 6.52 -5.33
CA LEU A 25 -16.05 6.21 -6.57
C LEU A 25 -14.58 5.86 -6.29
N SER A 26 -14.08 4.89 -7.06
CA SER A 26 -12.68 4.47 -7.00
C SER A 26 -11.73 5.59 -7.46
N ALA A 27 -10.47 5.57 -6.98
CA ALA A 27 -9.49 6.58 -7.39
C ALA A 27 -9.19 6.56 -8.90
N SER A 28 -9.28 5.39 -9.55
CA SER A 28 -9.09 5.27 -11.00
C SER A 28 -10.28 5.82 -11.79
N THR A 29 -11.50 5.65 -11.30
CA THR A 29 -12.70 6.25 -11.90
C THR A 29 -12.65 7.77 -11.78
N ILE A 30 -12.34 8.30 -10.60
CA ILE A 30 -12.21 9.74 -10.37
C ILE A 30 -11.12 10.35 -11.24
N ALA A 31 -9.98 9.67 -11.37
CA ALA A 31 -8.88 10.10 -12.24
C ALA A 31 -9.35 10.32 -13.69
N LYS A 32 -10.13 9.37 -14.24
CA LYS A 32 -10.71 9.48 -15.58
C LYS A 32 -11.71 10.62 -15.70
N LEU A 33 -12.62 10.76 -14.73
CA LEU A 33 -13.66 11.80 -14.74
C LEU A 33 -13.11 13.22 -14.62
N VAL A 34 -12.04 13.40 -13.84
CA VAL A 34 -11.43 14.70 -13.57
C VAL A 34 -10.28 15.01 -14.56
N GLY A 35 -9.80 14.02 -15.31
CA GLY A 35 -8.69 14.18 -16.26
C GLY A 35 -7.32 14.32 -15.58
N VAL A 36 -7.10 13.60 -14.47
CA VAL A 36 -5.83 13.62 -13.72
C VAL A 36 -5.30 12.23 -13.44
N SER A 37 -4.04 12.13 -13.04
CA SER A 37 -3.49 10.85 -12.59
C SER A 37 -4.10 10.41 -11.27
N THR A 38 -4.13 9.09 -11.04
CA THR A 38 -4.54 8.48 -9.76
C THR A 38 -3.73 9.03 -8.58
N ARG A 39 -2.44 9.30 -8.78
CA ARG A 39 -1.56 9.92 -7.78
C ARG A 39 -2.05 11.32 -7.37
N THR A 40 -2.56 12.12 -8.32
CA THR A 40 -3.15 13.43 -8.03
C THR A 40 -4.43 13.29 -7.22
N VAL A 41 -5.28 12.31 -7.53
CA VAL A 41 -6.51 12.02 -6.75
C VAL A 41 -6.18 11.70 -5.29
N VAL A 42 -5.18 10.83 -5.05
CA VAL A 42 -4.76 10.47 -3.69
C VAL A 42 -4.27 11.68 -2.91
N ARG A 43 -3.46 12.55 -3.52
CA ARG A 43 -2.98 13.78 -2.88
C ARG A 43 -4.09 14.78 -2.61
N ALA A 44 -5.01 14.95 -3.56
CA ALA A 44 -6.19 15.82 -3.41
C ALA A 44 -7.08 15.34 -2.26
N ARG A 45 -7.34 14.03 -2.15
CA ARG A 45 -8.07 13.44 -1.02
C ARG A 45 -7.38 13.73 0.32
N GLY A 46 -6.05 13.64 0.37
CA GLY A 46 -5.27 13.98 1.55
C GLY A 46 -5.40 15.45 1.94
N ARG A 47 -5.26 16.37 0.98
CA ARG A 47 -5.43 17.82 1.21
C ARG A 47 -6.85 18.20 1.61
N ALA A 48 -7.85 17.53 1.06
CA ALA A 48 -9.26 17.74 1.39
C ALA A 48 -9.73 17.00 2.66
N GLY A 49 -8.86 16.24 3.33
CA GLY A 49 -9.20 15.51 4.56
C GLY A 49 -10.13 14.31 4.38
N VAL A 50 -10.42 13.89 3.15
CA VAL A 50 -11.34 12.78 2.81
C VAL A 50 -10.60 11.50 2.40
N ALA A 51 -9.29 11.43 2.66
CA ALA A 51 -8.53 10.22 2.40
C ALA A 51 -9.04 9.08 3.30
N LYS A 52 -9.47 7.97 2.69
CA LYS A 52 -9.77 6.75 3.44
C LYS A 52 -8.51 6.35 4.21
N PRO A 53 -8.61 6.07 5.54
CA PRO A 53 -7.48 5.57 6.29
C PRO A 53 -6.93 4.33 5.60
N PHE A 54 -5.61 4.21 5.56
CA PHE A 54 -4.96 3.02 5.03
C PHE A 54 -5.38 1.83 5.88
N SER A 55 -6.37 1.06 5.42
CA SER A 55 -6.71 -0.24 5.98
C SER A 55 -5.58 -1.17 5.58
N GLY A 56 -4.58 -1.27 6.44
CA GLY A 56 -3.36 -2.03 6.23
C GLY A 56 -3.58 -3.53 6.17
N ALA A 57 -4.44 -4.01 5.26
CA ALA A 57 -4.64 -5.41 4.92
C ALA A 57 -3.33 -6.12 4.52
N ASN A 58 -2.27 -5.35 4.26
CA ASN A 58 -0.94 -5.85 3.99
C ASN A 58 0.01 -5.84 5.21
N ARG A 59 -0.48 -5.54 6.42
CA ARG A 59 0.32 -5.70 7.64
C ARG A 59 0.27 -7.16 8.08
N MET A 60 1.44 -7.71 8.33
CA MET A 60 1.59 -9.03 8.90
C MET A 60 1.14 -9.00 10.36
N THR A 61 0.12 -9.79 10.69
CA THR A 61 -0.42 -9.91 12.04
C THR A 61 0.63 -10.44 13.02
N ALA A 62 0.42 -10.22 14.32
CA ALA A 62 1.31 -10.76 15.36
C ALA A 62 1.39 -12.29 15.31
N ASP A 63 0.28 -12.97 14.98
CA ASP A 63 0.23 -14.42 14.83
C ASP A 63 1.01 -14.92 13.62
N GLU A 64 0.90 -14.24 12.48
CA GLU A 64 1.74 -14.52 11.31
C GLU A 64 3.22 -14.30 11.64
N GLN A 65 3.57 -13.26 12.39
CA GLN A 65 4.94 -12.99 12.83
C GLN A 65 5.49 -14.10 13.75
N ARG A 66 4.70 -14.56 14.71
CA ARG A 66 5.10 -15.68 15.58
C ARG A 66 5.30 -16.97 14.79
N ARG A 67 4.39 -17.28 13.86
CA ARG A 67 4.50 -18.48 13.02
C ARG A 67 5.68 -18.39 12.05
N ALA A 68 5.90 -17.24 11.43
CA ALA A 68 7.06 -17.00 10.57
C ALA A 68 8.37 -17.17 11.35
N ALA A 69 8.44 -16.61 12.56
CA ALA A 69 9.59 -16.74 13.44
C ALA A 69 9.91 -18.21 13.75
N ALA A 70 8.92 -18.99 14.18
CA ALA A 70 9.09 -20.41 14.48
C ALA A 70 9.58 -21.20 13.25
N LEU A 71 8.94 -21.01 12.09
CA LEU A 71 9.35 -21.70 10.86
C LEU A 71 10.78 -21.35 10.43
N LEU A 72 11.19 -20.09 10.57
CA LEU A 72 12.56 -19.66 10.25
C LEU A 72 13.58 -20.24 11.24
N ASP A 73 13.23 -20.30 12.54
CA ASP A 73 14.07 -20.91 13.57
C ASP A 73 14.20 -22.43 13.36
N ASP A 74 13.15 -23.08 12.85
CA ASP A 74 13.15 -24.50 12.43
C ASP A 74 13.93 -24.75 11.12
N GLY A 75 14.50 -23.69 10.51
CA GLY A 75 15.37 -23.78 9.34
C GLY A 75 14.68 -23.59 7.99
N ALA A 76 13.39 -23.25 7.95
CA ALA A 76 12.69 -23.02 6.70
C ALA A 76 13.26 -21.80 5.94
N SER A 77 13.22 -21.86 4.61
CA SER A 77 13.55 -20.71 3.75
C SER A 77 12.44 -19.65 3.77
N TYR A 78 12.76 -18.41 3.42
CA TYR A 78 11.73 -17.36 3.25
C TYR A 78 10.64 -17.77 2.25
N GLY A 79 11.00 -18.55 1.22
CA GLY A 79 10.05 -19.04 0.22
C GLY A 79 9.04 -20.04 0.79
N GLU A 80 9.49 -20.94 1.68
CA GLU A 80 8.60 -21.90 2.35
C GLU A 80 7.69 -21.19 3.36
N VAL A 81 8.25 -20.31 4.18
CA VAL A 81 7.46 -19.49 5.14
C VAL A 81 6.41 -18.65 4.41
N ALA A 82 6.79 -18.04 3.29
CA ALA A 82 5.88 -17.26 2.45
C ALA A 82 4.71 -18.09 1.92
N ARG A 83 4.96 -19.30 1.42
CA ARG A 83 3.90 -20.22 0.94
C ARG A 83 2.98 -20.64 2.07
N THR A 84 3.54 -20.96 3.25
CA THR A 84 2.76 -21.38 4.42
C THR A 84 1.85 -20.27 4.94
N LEU A 85 2.30 -19.01 4.90
CA LEU A 85 1.54 -17.86 5.41
C LEU A 85 0.73 -17.13 4.33
N GLY A 86 0.81 -17.54 3.07
CA GLY A 86 0.15 -16.85 1.95
C GLY A 86 0.66 -15.43 1.73
N ARG A 87 1.96 -15.19 1.95
CA ARG A 87 2.62 -13.88 1.81
C ARG A 87 3.70 -13.93 0.74
N SER A 88 4.22 -12.75 0.36
CA SER A 88 5.42 -12.69 -0.50
C SER A 88 6.69 -12.96 0.32
N PRO A 89 7.71 -13.63 -0.26
CA PRO A 89 9.02 -13.81 0.38
C PRO A 89 9.65 -12.47 0.81
N ASP A 90 9.51 -11.43 0.00
CA ASP A 90 9.98 -10.08 0.31
C ASP A 90 9.37 -9.49 1.58
N THR A 91 8.09 -9.78 1.84
CA THR A 91 7.43 -9.33 3.08
C THR A 91 8.06 -10.04 4.29
N ILE A 92 8.29 -11.35 4.20
CA ILE A 92 8.92 -12.10 5.29
C ILE A 92 10.36 -11.60 5.53
N MET A 93 11.15 -11.39 4.48
CA MET A 93 12.53 -10.89 4.58
C MET A 93 12.61 -9.49 5.21
N LYS A 94 11.65 -8.60 4.93
CA LYS A 94 11.57 -7.27 5.57
C LYS A 94 11.29 -7.35 7.07
N HIS A 95 10.49 -8.33 7.50
CA HIS A 95 10.15 -8.54 8.91
C HIS A 95 11.22 -9.32 9.67
N PHE A 96 11.94 -10.24 9.00
CA PHE A 96 12.94 -11.11 9.61
C PHE A 96 14.23 -11.13 8.79
N PRO A 97 14.95 -10.01 8.68
CA PRO A 97 16.17 -9.95 7.88
C PRO A 97 17.24 -10.88 8.45
N GLY A 98 17.83 -11.71 7.59
CA GLY A 98 18.95 -12.58 7.94
C GLY A 98 18.60 -13.77 8.86
N ARG A 99 17.32 -14.06 9.09
CA ARG A 99 16.88 -15.12 9.99
C ARG A 99 16.68 -16.47 9.33
N SER A 100 16.49 -16.53 8.01
CA SER A 100 16.48 -17.83 7.31
C SER A 100 17.91 -18.39 7.22
N VAL A 101 18.07 -19.66 7.57
CA VAL A 101 19.32 -20.41 7.39
C VAL A 101 19.64 -20.61 5.90
N TRP A 102 18.60 -20.61 5.05
CA TRP A 102 18.72 -20.76 3.60
C TRP A 102 19.20 -19.46 2.92
N ARG A 103 20.29 -19.55 2.16
CA ARG A 103 20.77 -18.51 1.23
C ARG A 103 20.43 -18.94 -0.21
N PRO A 104 19.83 -18.09 -1.05
CA PRO A 104 19.69 -18.42 -2.46
C PRO A 104 21.07 -18.51 -3.11
N GLY A 105 21.43 -19.69 -3.65
CA GLY A 105 22.65 -19.91 -4.45
C GLY A 105 23.76 -20.74 -3.83
N SER A 106 23.53 -21.43 -2.70
CA SER A 106 24.41 -22.49 -2.17
C SER A 106 23.97 -23.88 -2.58
#